data_AF-A0A2V8PRU2-F1
#
_entry.id   AF-A0A2V8PRU2-F1
#
_cell.length_a   1.000
_cell.length_b   1.000
_cell.length_c   1.000
_cell.angle_alpha   90.00
_cell.angle_beta   90.00
_cell.angle_gamma   90.00
#
_symmetry.space_group_name_H-M   'P 1'
#
loop_
_entity.id
_entity.type
_entity.pdbx_description
1 polymer ?
#
loop_
_entity_poly.entity_id
_entity_poly.type
_entity_poly.pdbx_seq_one_letter_code
_entity_poly.pdbx_strand_id
1 'polypeptide(L)'
;MHRKNYISSLSDISDLRSQKCEIPNLTSEISCHRPIRLALRLASVIIFAASFAVGATKPSDANPDRGASRARAVLAKSLAVEPAVSAQFNYKWNVDNRQFPLLSFFSEHLKPGLDQSLSYPMDQFRFLIFETLDYDDARARYLLPSISGDGKDVHLIEFEPTQTKNNFVSIDEKKLKLIDDGSQKTIRASDGTRYVFVRYPDGEFHCAGIRDAGNNQLNFIYTSNGSMLHGVVDSAGRTITFNYADDEIGSITQTWTANATGVQKTWIVGDQSAAASLPLNYSRAPGFTSFKRVPANAVVQEYTAEMAASDKVLAQVFGGPNAVAAGNGFEPAGLADSYPRYRGDIIGDDGKLRRGHLSYAVHLYGNSSGTGDSPLYIPNGFTMHSTQPSPTDAAVTFYYPKLGNLTDVTLAVFHVADFEIRSEGDRVRIGNIGGMGGSTPLYRHSHIEFYQGNTGLPAADARTRLRIDPAAVFARIMQPEG
;
A
#
# COMPACT_ATOMS: atom_id res chain seq x y z
N MET A 1 -8.65 -80.17 6.70
CA MET A 1 -9.23 -78.82 6.91
C MET A 1 -9.75 -78.31 5.57
N HIS A 2 -11.01 -77.85 5.51
CA HIS A 2 -11.69 -77.60 4.23
C HIS A 2 -11.43 -76.22 3.61
N ARG A 3 -11.08 -76.20 2.32
CA ARG A 3 -11.34 -75.06 1.43
C ARG A 3 -12.85 -74.93 1.17
N LYS A 4 -13.34 -73.69 1.02
CA LYS A 4 -14.51 -73.38 0.20
C LYS A 4 -14.17 -72.27 -0.78
N ASN A 5 -14.63 -72.45 -2.02
CA ASN A 5 -14.48 -71.49 -3.11
C ASN A 5 -15.62 -70.46 -3.05
N TYR A 6 -15.45 -69.31 -3.70
CA TYR A 6 -16.49 -68.76 -4.58
C TYR A 6 -15.85 -68.07 -5.79
N ILE A 7 -16.42 -68.33 -6.96
CA ILE A 7 -16.08 -67.79 -8.30
C ILE A 7 -17.40 -67.30 -8.90
N SER A 8 -17.33 -66.49 -9.97
CA SER A 8 -18.41 -66.06 -10.88
C SER A 8 -19.14 -64.75 -10.50
N SER A 9 -19.45 -63.84 -11.44
CA SER A 9 -18.99 -63.68 -12.83
C SER A 9 -19.32 -62.28 -13.38
N LEU A 10 -18.72 -61.92 -14.53
CA LEU A 10 -19.33 -61.03 -15.53
C LEU A 10 -20.58 -61.74 -16.15
N SER A 11 -21.52 -61.16 -16.91
CA SER A 11 -21.78 -59.84 -17.51
C SER A 11 -23.34 -59.60 -17.52
N ASP A 12 -24.03 -58.71 -18.26
CA ASP A 12 -23.69 -57.88 -19.42
C ASP A 12 -24.61 -56.64 -19.66
N ILE A 13 -24.23 -55.86 -20.67
CA ILE A 13 -24.89 -54.79 -21.46
C ILE A 13 -26.41 -54.91 -21.70
N SER A 14 -27.17 -53.80 -21.58
CA SER A 14 -27.89 -53.18 -22.73
C SER A 14 -28.65 -51.87 -22.43
N ASP A 15 -28.77 -51.06 -23.49
CA ASP A 15 -29.45 -49.78 -23.63
C ASP A 15 -30.77 -49.55 -22.87
N LEU A 16 -30.99 -48.31 -22.41
CA LEU A 16 -32.27 -47.65 -22.60
C LEU A 16 -32.09 -46.16 -22.96
N ARG A 17 -32.75 -45.77 -24.06
CA ARG A 17 -32.78 -44.41 -24.61
C ARG A 17 -33.63 -43.45 -23.76
N SER A 18 -33.38 -42.16 -24.00
CA SER A 18 -34.38 -41.08 -24.01
C SER A 18 -34.98 -40.63 -22.67
N GLN A 19 -34.52 -39.46 -22.22
CA GLN A 19 -35.44 -38.33 -22.07
C GLN A 19 -34.74 -36.98 -22.31
N LYS A 20 -35.00 -36.41 -23.49
CA LYS A 20 -34.63 -35.03 -23.84
C LYS A 20 -35.73 -34.13 -23.27
N CYS A 21 -35.45 -33.44 -22.16
CA CYS A 21 -36.42 -32.52 -21.56
C CYS A 21 -36.32 -31.14 -22.23
N GLU A 22 -37.12 -30.92 -23.27
CA GLU A 22 -37.37 -29.59 -23.82
C GLU A 22 -38.43 -28.89 -22.96
N ILE A 23 -38.12 -27.70 -22.45
CA ILE A 23 -39.05 -26.80 -21.76
C ILE A 23 -39.00 -25.44 -22.49
N PRO A 24 -40.15 -24.79 -22.75
CA PRO A 24 -40.32 -24.09 -24.02
C PRO A 24 -39.99 -22.59 -23.98
N ASN A 25 -39.87 -22.03 -25.19
CA ASN A 25 -40.02 -20.60 -25.41
C ASN A 25 -41.35 -20.10 -24.81
N LEU A 26 -41.28 -19.10 -23.94
CA LEU A 26 -42.39 -18.19 -23.71
C LEU A 26 -41.92 -16.76 -23.95
N THR A 27 -42.41 -16.17 -25.03
CA THR A 27 -42.36 -14.74 -25.27
C THR A 27 -43.23 -14.01 -24.25
N SER A 28 -42.65 -13.09 -23.50
CA SER A 28 -43.38 -11.93 -22.99
C SER A 28 -42.55 -10.67 -23.18
N GLU A 29 -43.12 -9.73 -23.94
CA GLU A 29 -42.72 -8.34 -23.87
C GLU A 29 -43.09 -7.82 -22.47
N ILE A 30 -42.17 -7.11 -21.81
CA ILE A 30 -42.49 -5.91 -21.04
C ILE A 30 -41.24 -5.02 -21.05
N SER A 31 -41.39 -3.88 -21.74
CA SER A 31 -40.45 -2.77 -21.66
C SER A 31 -40.59 -2.08 -20.30
N CYS A 32 -39.48 -1.85 -19.60
CA CYS A 32 -39.21 -0.59 -18.88
C CYS A 32 -37.77 -0.52 -18.33
N HIS A 33 -37.29 0.71 -18.11
CA HIS A 33 -36.04 1.05 -17.38
C HIS A 33 -34.66 0.81 -18.04
N ARG A 34 -34.53 1.22 -19.32
CA ARG A 34 -33.43 2.13 -19.71
C ARG A 34 -33.98 3.56 -19.78
N PRO A 35 -33.90 4.38 -18.71
CA PRO A 35 -33.28 5.69 -18.88
C PRO A 35 -32.68 6.29 -17.58
N ILE A 36 -31.38 6.12 -17.33
CA ILE A 36 -30.64 6.96 -16.35
C ILE A 36 -29.36 7.57 -16.96
N ARG A 37 -28.75 6.92 -17.96
CA ARG A 37 -27.53 7.45 -18.64
C ARG A 37 -27.78 8.41 -19.81
N LEU A 38 -29.02 8.78 -20.10
CA LEU A 38 -29.36 9.78 -21.13
C LEU A 38 -29.73 11.17 -20.56
N ALA A 39 -30.16 11.25 -19.30
CA ALA A 39 -30.62 12.50 -18.69
C ALA A 39 -29.48 13.50 -18.38
N LEU A 40 -28.27 13.00 -18.08
CA LEU A 40 -27.10 13.83 -17.75
C LEU A 40 -26.35 14.41 -18.96
N ARG A 41 -26.80 14.17 -20.20
CA ARG A 41 -26.24 14.81 -21.41
C ARG A 41 -27.17 15.83 -22.08
N LEU A 42 -28.39 16.04 -21.56
CA LEU A 42 -29.30 17.09 -22.04
C LEU A 42 -29.32 18.34 -21.15
N ALA A 43 -28.93 18.24 -19.87
CA ALA A 43 -28.96 19.35 -18.93
C ALA A 43 -27.94 20.48 -19.24
N SER A 44 -26.85 20.17 -19.95
CA SER A 44 -25.82 21.16 -20.33
C SER A 44 -26.13 21.98 -21.60
N VAL A 45 -27.26 21.72 -22.27
CA VAL A 45 -27.63 22.37 -23.55
C VAL A 45 -28.73 23.42 -23.37
N ILE A 46 -29.43 23.44 -22.23
CA ILE A 46 -30.59 24.33 -21.98
C ILE A 46 -30.19 25.62 -21.21
N ILE A 47 -28.98 25.70 -20.66
CA ILE A 47 -28.45 26.91 -19.97
C ILE A 47 -27.71 27.86 -20.94
N PHE A 48 -27.96 27.75 -22.25
CA PHE A 48 -27.39 28.65 -23.28
C PHE A 48 -28.45 29.33 -24.19
N ALA A 49 -29.74 29.24 -23.84
CA ALA A 49 -30.85 29.74 -24.66
C ALA A 49 -31.66 30.90 -24.02
N ALA A 50 -31.06 31.66 -23.09
CA ALA A 50 -31.75 32.74 -22.37
C ALA A 50 -30.85 33.97 -22.09
N SER A 51 -30.16 34.48 -23.12
CA SER A 51 -29.50 35.80 -23.09
C SER A 51 -29.12 36.29 -24.51
N PHE A 52 -30.12 36.58 -25.35
CA PHE A 52 -29.90 37.42 -26.54
C PHE A 52 -31.14 38.26 -26.89
N ALA A 53 -31.13 39.51 -26.43
CA ALA A 53 -31.95 40.58 -26.97
C ALA A 53 -31.20 41.92 -26.85
N VAL A 54 -30.93 42.54 -28.01
CA VAL A 54 -30.42 43.92 -28.21
C VAL A 54 -28.96 44.21 -27.79
N GLY A 55 -28.15 44.67 -28.76
CA GLY A 55 -26.86 45.33 -28.50
C GLY A 55 -25.76 45.00 -29.53
N ALA A 56 -25.74 45.68 -30.67
CA ALA A 56 -24.72 45.47 -31.69
C ALA A 56 -23.40 46.22 -31.37
N THR A 57 -22.27 45.51 -31.41
CA THR A 57 -20.94 46.08 -31.77
C THR A 57 -20.00 44.98 -32.30
N LYS A 58 -18.88 45.38 -32.90
CA LYS A 58 -18.01 44.59 -33.80
C LYS A 58 -17.32 43.37 -33.14
N PRO A 59 -16.94 42.33 -33.92
CA PRO A 59 -16.10 41.25 -33.43
C PRO A 59 -14.66 41.74 -33.21
N SER A 60 -14.05 41.29 -32.12
CA SER A 60 -12.60 41.32 -31.88
C SER A 60 -12.12 39.89 -31.74
N ASP A 61 -10.99 39.57 -32.36
CA ASP A 61 -10.37 38.25 -32.25
C ASP A 61 -10.03 37.92 -30.78
N ALA A 62 -10.50 36.77 -30.31
CA ALA A 62 -10.08 36.18 -29.05
C ALA A 62 -10.16 34.64 -29.17
N ASN A 63 -9.01 34.01 -29.36
CA ASN A 63 -8.89 32.56 -29.21
C ASN A 63 -9.28 32.14 -27.79
N PRO A 64 -9.97 31.01 -27.58
CA PRO A 64 -10.18 30.46 -26.25
C PRO A 64 -8.86 29.91 -25.71
N ASP A 65 -8.21 30.70 -24.85
CA ASP A 65 -6.97 30.32 -24.18
C ASP A 65 -7.20 29.12 -23.24
N ARG A 66 -6.83 27.93 -23.73
CA ARG A 66 -6.76 26.67 -22.97
C ARG A 66 -5.31 26.20 -22.93
N GLY A 67 -4.47 26.83 -22.11
CA GLY A 67 -3.07 26.40 -22.01
C GLY A 67 -2.19 27.07 -20.97
N ALA A 68 -2.66 27.34 -19.74
CA ALA A 68 -1.85 28.08 -18.75
C ALA A 68 -2.01 27.69 -17.27
N SER A 69 -2.37 26.44 -16.95
CA SER A 69 -2.67 26.03 -15.55
C SER A 69 -2.14 24.66 -15.11
N ARG A 70 -0.82 24.40 -15.26
CA ARG A 70 0.01 23.49 -14.40
C ARG A 70 1.45 23.31 -14.92
N ALA A 71 2.18 24.43 -15.03
CA ALA A 71 3.66 24.43 -15.12
C ALA A 71 4.28 25.13 -13.88
N ARG A 72 3.62 25.00 -12.73
CA ARG A 72 4.24 25.13 -11.41
C ARG A 72 4.75 23.72 -11.07
N ALA A 73 6.02 23.47 -10.73
CA ALA A 73 7.07 24.44 -10.40
C ALA A 73 8.51 23.92 -10.64
N VAL A 74 9.01 24.00 -11.89
CA VAL A 74 10.45 23.79 -12.20
C VAL A 74 11.14 25.08 -12.73
N LEU A 75 10.38 26.15 -13.01
CA LEU A 75 10.92 27.46 -13.41
C LEU A 75 10.63 28.58 -12.39
N ALA A 76 10.46 28.22 -11.11
CA ALA A 76 10.32 29.19 -10.03
C ALA A 76 11.70 29.61 -9.49
N LYS A 77 12.20 30.75 -9.98
CA LYS A 77 13.40 31.45 -9.48
C LYS A 77 14.73 30.70 -9.64
N SER A 78 15.26 30.81 -10.86
CA SER A 78 16.66 31.28 -10.99
C SER A 78 16.74 32.71 -10.41
N LEU A 79 16.79 32.82 -9.09
CA LEU A 79 17.39 33.97 -8.43
C LEU A 79 18.88 33.69 -8.36
N ALA A 80 19.69 34.67 -8.75
CA ALA A 80 21.14 34.61 -8.65
C ALA A 80 21.59 34.62 -7.18
N VAL A 81 21.46 33.48 -6.52
CA VAL A 81 22.39 33.07 -5.47
C VAL A 81 23.69 32.74 -6.20
N GLU A 82 24.83 33.31 -5.76
CA GLU A 82 26.12 32.90 -6.30
C GLU A 82 26.24 31.37 -6.23
N PRO A 83 26.78 30.70 -7.26
CA PRO A 83 26.91 29.25 -7.22
C PRO A 83 27.82 28.89 -6.05
N ALA A 84 27.24 28.34 -4.99
CA ALA A 84 27.96 27.90 -3.81
C ALA A 84 28.90 26.76 -4.20
N VAL A 85 30.12 27.16 -4.54
CA VAL A 85 31.08 26.36 -5.30
C VAL A 85 31.28 24.99 -4.65
N SER A 86 30.91 23.95 -5.41
CA SER A 86 31.36 22.58 -5.18
C SER A 86 31.03 21.97 -3.80
N ALA A 87 29.84 22.26 -3.24
CA ALA A 87 29.23 21.36 -2.27
C ALA A 87 28.80 20.05 -2.96
N GLN A 88 29.78 19.19 -3.30
CA GLN A 88 29.55 17.93 -4.02
C GLN A 88 28.53 17.05 -3.28
N PHE A 89 27.32 16.97 -3.83
CA PHE A 89 26.22 16.14 -3.33
C PHE A 89 26.45 14.65 -3.65
N ASN A 90 27.48 14.10 -3.02
CA ASN A 90 27.95 12.73 -3.20
C ASN A 90 27.49 11.82 -2.07
N TYR A 91 26.19 11.86 -1.76
CA TYR A 91 25.55 10.81 -0.97
C TYR A 91 25.59 9.51 -1.77
N LYS A 92 26.50 8.61 -1.40
CA LYS A 92 26.67 7.33 -2.09
C LYS A 92 25.67 6.33 -1.53
N TRP A 93 24.82 5.80 -2.41
CA TRP A 93 24.06 4.58 -2.15
C TRP A 93 25.02 3.40 -2.02
N ASN A 94 24.94 2.73 -0.89
CA ASN A 94 25.73 1.55 -0.57
C ASN A 94 24.86 0.30 -0.72
N VAL A 95 24.41 0.00 -1.94
CA VAL A 95 23.53 -1.16 -2.19
C VAL A 95 24.21 -2.50 -1.93
N ASP A 96 25.53 -2.59 -2.18
CA ASP A 96 26.26 -3.86 -2.15
C ASP A 96 26.65 -4.34 -0.74
N ASN A 97 27.01 -3.43 0.18
CA ASN A 97 27.50 -3.82 1.50
C ASN A 97 26.47 -3.60 2.62
N ARG A 98 25.74 -4.67 2.92
CA ARG A 98 24.63 -4.74 3.88
C ARG A 98 25.01 -4.42 5.34
N GLN A 99 26.30 -4.48 5.70
CA GLN A 99 26.78 -4.18 7.06
C GLN A 99 26.88 -2.68 7.38
N PHE A 100 26.80 -1.83 6.36
CA PHE A 100 26.88 -0.37 6.46
C PHE A 100 25.51 0.26 6.18
N PRO A 101 25.27 1.52 6.61
CA PRO A 101 24.04 2.24 6.28
C PRO A 101 23.82 2.32 4.77
N LEU A 102 22.56 2.51 4.35
CA LEU A 102 22.18 2.54 2.94
C LEU A 102 22.67 3.83 2.25
N LEU A 103 22.64 4.95 2.97
CA LEU A 103 23.32 6.20 2.62
C LEU A 103 24.47 6.48 3.57
N SER A 104 25.65 6.73 3.02
CA SER A 104 26.83 7.17 3.78
C SER A 104 26.78 8.69 4.01
N PHE A 105 26.50 9.08 5.26
CA PHE A 105 26.56 10.47 5.72
C PHE A 105 27.85 10.70 6.52
N PHE A 106 28.75 11.52 5.99
CA PHE A 106 30.06 11.82 6.61
C PHE A 106 30.03 12.93 7.67
N SER A 107 28.96 13.73 7.70
CA SER A 107 28.69 14.76 8.70
C SER A 107 27.53 14.33 9.59
N GLU A 108 27.55 14.75 10.85
CA GLU A 108 26.40 14.59 11.77
C GLU A 108 25.29 15.60 11.48
N HIS A 109 25.66 16.73 10.86
CA HIS A 109 24.77 17.78 10.39
C HIS A 109 24.67 17.75 8.87
N LEU A 110 23.47 17.57 8.36
CA LEU A 110 23.15 17.65 6.94
C LEU A 110 22.66 19.06 6.60
N LYS A 111 22.97 19.55 5.40
CA LYS A 111 22.53 20.88 4.95
C LYS A 111 21.04 20.87 4.60
N PRO A 112 20.32 22.02 4.71
CA PRO A 112 19.01 22.21 4.09
C PRO A 112 19.04 21.90 2.58
N GLY A 113 17.88 21.62 1.98
CA GLY A 113 17.79 21.28 0.55
C GLY A 113 18.30 19.87 0.23
N LEU A 114 18.25 18.95 1.20
CA LEU A 114 18.71 17.57 1.00
C LEU A 114 17.88 16.82 -0.06
N ASP A 115 16.57 17.04 -0.05
CA ASP A 115 15.59 16.60 -1.03
C ASP A 115 16.04 16.89 -2.48
N GLN A 116 16.54 18.10 -2.73
CA GLN A 116 17.04 18.55 -4.04
C GLN A 116 18.36 17.90 -4.46
N SER A 117 19.00 17.13 -3.57
CA SER A 117 20.37 16.64 -3.75
C SER A 117 20.49 15.12 -3.77
N LEU A 118 19.51 14.41 -3.20
CA LEU A 118 19.55 12.97 -3.08
C LEU A 118 19.11 12.31 -4.40
N SER A 119 20.06 11.64 -5.04
CA SER A 119 19.90 11.11 -6.39
C SER A 119 20.47 9.71 -6.56
N TYR A 120 19.93 8.94 -7.50
CA TYR A 120 20.37 7.58 -7.86
C TYR A 120 20.99 7.55 -9.27
N PRO A 121 22.09 6.81 -9.51
CA PRO A 121 22.76 6.79 -10.83
C PRO A 121 21.89 6.15 -11.93
N MET A 122 21.59 6.89 -13.00
CA MET A 122 20.75 6.48 -14.14
C MET A 122 21.52 6.67 -15.45
N ASP A 123 22.24 5.64 -15.89
CA ASP A 123 23.17 5.76 -17.04
C ASP A 123 24.17 6.91 -16.79
N GLN A 124 24.35 7.82 -17.74
CA GLN A 124 25.12 9.05 -17.57
C GLN A 124 24.42 10.18 -16.79
N PHE A 125 23.19 9.96 -16.31
CA PHE A 125 22.42 10.92 -15.52
C PHE A 125 22.34 10.48 -14.06
N ARG A 126 21.76 11.34 -13.22
CA ARG A 126 21.39 11.04 -11.84
C ARG A 126 19.92 11.40 -11.66
N PHE A 127 19.08 10.40 -11.40
CA PHE A 127 17.66 10.59 -11.10
C PHE A 127 17.50 11.15 -9.69
N LEU A 128 16.82 12.28 -9.54
CA LEU A 128 16.50 12.89 -8.25
C LEU A 128 15.34 12.14 -7.59
N ILE A 129 15.55 11.53 -6.42
CA ILE A 129 14.58 10.55 -5.89
C ILE A 129 13.24 11.14 -5.43
N PHE A 130 13.17 12.46 -5.27
CA PHE A 130 11.99 13.21 -4.86
C PHE A 130 11.20 13.78 -6.06
N GLU A 131 11.73 13.64 -7.28
CA GLU A 131 11.11 14.17 -8.50
C GLU A 131 10.14 13.17 -9.14
N THR A 132 9.14 13.70 -9.83
CA THR A 132 8.06 12.93 -10.47
C THR A 132 8.30 12.75 -11.97
N LEU A 133 7.55 11.80 -12.56
CA LEU A 133 7.54 11.54 -13.99
C LEU A 133 6.29 12.16 -14.63
N ASP A 134 6.45 13.33 -15.24
CA ASP A 134 5.34 14.06 -15.84
C ASP A 134 5.01 13.57 -17.25
N TYR A 135 3.74 13.70 -17.65
CA TYR A 135 3.28 13.49 -19.02
C TYR A 135 2.78 14.80 -19.63
N ASP A 136 3.42 15.22 -20.71
CA ASP A 136 3.05 16.38 -21.52
C ASP A 136 2.04 15.93 -22.58
N ASP A 137 0.75 16.06 -22.26
CA ASP A 137 -0.38 15.74 -23.16
C ASP A 137 -0.28 16.46 -24.52
N ALA A 138 0.29 17.68 -24.56
CA ALA A 138 0.31 18.52 -25.76
C ALA A 138 1.36 18.04 -26.77
N ARG A 139 2.45 17.43 -26.29
CA ARG A 139 3.53 16.87 -27.11
C ARG A 139 3.60 15.33 -27.06
N ALA A 140 2.68 14.69 -26.36
CA ALA A 140 2.56 13.24 -26.17
C ALA A 140 3.87 12.56 -25.72
N ARG A 141 4.53 13.13 -24.70
CA ARG A 141 5.87 12.73 -24.24
C ARG A 141 5.96 12.72 -22.71
N TYR A 142 6.88 11.94 -22.17
CA TYR A 142 7.20 11.99 -20.74
C TYR A 142 8.39 12.89 -20.46
N LEU A 143 8.41 13.51 -19.29
CA LEU A 143 9.45 14.43 -18.81
C LEU A 143 9.94 13.94 -17.43
N LEU A 144 11.24 13.82 -17.24
CA LEU A 144 11.84 13.42 -15.96
C LEU A 144 12.98 14.37 -15.57
N PRO A 145 12.87 15.12 -14.45
CA PRO A 145 13.97 15.90 -13.91
C PRO A 145 15.14 15.01 -13.46
N SER A 146 16.35 15.46 -13.75
CA SER A 146 17.61 14.74 -13.47
C SER A 146 18.78 15.71 -13.34
N ILE A 147 19.93 15.20 -12.92
CA ILE A 147 21.21 15.92 -12.96
C ILE A 147 22.16 15.19 -13.92
N SER A 148 23.06 15.92 -14.58
CA SER A 148 24.19 15.34 -15.31
C SER A 148 25.02 14.38 -14.42
N GLY A 149 25.68 13.40 -15.02
CA GLY A 149 26.53 12.44 -14.28
C GLY A 149 27.71 13.09 -13.56
N ASP A 150 28.18 14.25 -14.03
CA ASP A 150 29.22 15.05 -13.36
C ASP A 150 28.67 16.00 -12.27
N GLY A 151 27.34 16.04 -12.09
CA GLY A 151 26.67 16.73 -11.00
C GLY A 151 26.56 18.25 -11.16
N LYS A 152 26.81 18.81 -12.34
CA LYS A 152 26.84 20.27 -12.56
C LYS A 152 25.53 20.86 -13.06
N ASP A 153 24.85 20.17 -13.97
CA ASP A 153 23.73 20.72 -14.73
C ASP A 153 22.45 19.94 -14.43
N VAL A 154 21.34 20.66 -14.25
CA VAL A 154 20.00 20.06 -14.17
C VAL A 154 19.51 19.79 -15.60
N HIS A 155 19.16 18.55 -15.88
CA HIS A 155 18.68 18.08 -17.18
C HIS A 155 17.24 17.58 -17.07
N LEU A 156 16.40 17.94 -18.04
CA LEU A 156 15.07 17.35 -18.20
C LEU A 156 15.14 16.28 -19.28
N ILE A 157 15.05 15.01 -18.89
CA ILE A 157 15.07 13.88 -19.83
C ILE A 157 13.70 13.81 -20.50
N GLU A 158 13.66 13.98 -21.81
CA GLU A 158 12.44 13.93 -22.60
C GLU A 158 12.30 12.55 -23.29
N PHE A 159 11.15 11.89 -23.16
CA PHE A 159 10.88 10.58 -23.78
C PHE A 159 9.85 10.69 -24.91
N GLU A 160 10.29 10.52 -26.15
CA GLU A 160 9.44 10.52 -27.36
C GLU A 160 8.79 9.16 -27.62
N PRO A 161 7.54 9.09 -28.13
CA PRO A 161 6.89 7.84 -28.47
C PRO A 161 7.55 7.14 -29.65
N THR A 162 7.68 5.82 -29.58
CA THR A 162 8.22 4.99 -30.66
C THR A 162 7.10 4.43 -31.56
N GLN A 163 7.48 3.73 -32.63
CA GLN A 163 6.52 2.99 -33.46
C GLN A 163 5.78 1.87 -32.71
N THR A 164 6.35 1.35 -31.61
CA THR A 164 5.69 0.37 -30.76
C THR A 164 4.81 1.10 -29.75
N LYS A 165 3.50 0.81 -29.77
CA LYS A 165 2.53 1.37 -28.83
C LYS A 165 3.03 1.28 -27.38
N ASN A 166 2.79 2.33 -26.60
CA ASN A 166 3.19 2.47 -25.20
C ASN A 166 4.70 2.40 -24.90
N ASN A 167 5.57 2.38 -25.93
CA ASN A 167 7.02 2.41 -25.74
C ASN A 167 7.56 3.77 -26.17
N PHE A 168 8.39 4.35 -25.31
CA PHE A 168 9.01 5.66 -25.48
C PHE A 168 10.53 5.54 -25.33
N VAL A 169 11.27 6.48 -25.90
CA VAL A 169 12.74 6.50 -25.89
C VAL A 169 13.25 7.89 -25.56
N SER A 170 14.31 8.01 -24.76
CA SER A 170 14.91 9.32 -24.44
C SER A 170 15.44 9.99 -25.70
N ILE A 171 15.04 11.24 -25.94
CA ILE A 171 15.47 12.03 -27.11
C ILE A 171 17.00 12.22 -27.10
N ASP A 172 17.56 12.55 -25.94
CA ASP A 172 18.96 13.00 -25.81
C ASP A 172 19.98 11.97 -26.33
N GLU A 173 19.80 10.69 -25.98
CA GLU A 173 20.76 9.63 -26.33
C GLU A 173 20.19 8.27 -26.71
N LYS A 174 18.87 8.10 -26.66
CA LYS A 174 18.16 6.82 -26.94
C LYS A 174 18.60 5.60 -26.12
N LYS A 175 19.44 5.79 -25.09
CA LYS A 175 19.86 4.76 -24.12
C LYS A 175 18.76 4.38 -23.13
N LEU A 176 17.93 5.35 -22.72
CA LEU A 176 16.83 5.12 -21.80
C LEU A 176 15.55 4.77 -22.57
N LYS A 177 14.82 3.76 -22.09
CA LYS A 177 13.55 3.30 -22.67
C LYS A 177 12.47 3.32 -21.61
N LEU A 178 11.33 3.95 -21.90
CA LEU A 178 10.17 4.00 -21.01
C LEU A 178 9.05 3.13 -21.58
N ILE A 179 8.45 2.30 -20.74
CA ILE A 179 7.29 1.46 -21.07
C ILE A 179 6.10 1.96 -20.24
N ASP A 180 4.97 2.21 -20.90
CA ASP A 180 3.73 2.67 -20.31
C ASP A 180 2.72 1.52 -20.14
N ASP A 181 2.62 1.00 -18.92
CA ASP A 181 1.70 -0.07 -18.54
C ASP A 181 0.43 0.48 -17.85
N GLY A 182 0.03 1.72 -18.18
CA GLY A 182 -1.21 2.35 -17.68
C GLY A 182 -1.07 3.00 -16.29
N SER A 183 -1.25 2.24 -15.22
CA SER A 183 -1.05 2.74 -13.84
C SER A 183 0.41 2.78 -13.42
N GLN A 184 1.26 2.03 -14.13
CA GLN A 184 2.71 1.93 -13.91
C GLN A 184 3.46 2.51 -15.13
N LYS A 185 4.67 3.06 -14.89
CA LYS A 185 5.65 3.39 -15.93
C LYS A 185 6.96 2.71 -15.56
N THR A 186 7.65 2.13 -16.52
CA THR A 186 8.96 1.47 -16.28
C THR A 186 10.02 2.09 -17.18
N ILE A 187 10.96 2.84 -16.60
CA ILE A 187 12.16 3.31 -17.30
C ILE A 187 13.25 2.24 -17.14
N ARG A 188 13.95 1.92 -18.23
CA ARG A 188 15.11 1.02 -18.27
C ARG A 188 16.32 1.77 -18.79
N ALA A 189 17.41 1.75 -18.03
CA ALA A 189 18.71 2.27 -18.44
C ALA A 189 19.55 1.19 -19.17
N SER A 190 20.62 1.62 -19.84
CA SER A 190 21.45 0.72 -20.67
C SER A 190 22.26 -0.29 -19.87
N ASP A 191 22.54 0.01 -18.60
CA ASP A 191 23.16 -0.86 -17.59
C ASP A 191 22.23 -2.01 -17.13
N GLY A 192 20.95 -1.99 -17.51
CA GLY A 192 19.94 -2.95 -17.08
C GLY A 192 19.11 -2.51 -15.87
N THR A 193 19.46 -1.38 -15.23
CA THR A 193 18.73 -0.82 -14.09
C THR A 193 17.32 -0.38 -14.51
N ARG A 194 16.34 -0.64 -13.65
CA ARG A 194 14.92 -0.37 -13.87
C ARG A 194 14.37 0.55 -12.80
N TYR A 195 13.60 1.53 -13.22
CA TYR A 195 12.91 2.51 -12.38
C TYR A 195 11.42 2.32 -12.61
N VAL A 196 10.68 2.07 -11.54
CA VAL A 196 9.23 1.83 -11.56
C VAL A 196 8.55 3.03 -10.95
N PHE A 197 7.74 3.72 -11.74
CA PHE A 197 6.89 4.82 -11.28
C PHE A 197 5.43 4.37 -11.25
N VAL A 198 4.69 4.79 -10.24
CA VAL A 198 3.26 4.49 -10.07
C VAL A 198 2.50 5.75 -9.70
N ARG A 199 1.22 5.81 -10.07
CA ARG A 199 0.38 6.97 -9.72
C ARG A 199 -0.08 6.91 -8.26
N TYR A 200 0.20 7.95 -7.49
CA TYR A 200 -0.26 8.11 -6.11
C TYR A 200 -1.57 8.92 -6.01
N PRO A 201 -2.19 9.06 -4.82
CA PRO A 201 -3.48 9.76 -4.65
C PRO A 201 -3.49 11.25 -5.00
N ASP A 202 -2.33 11.90 -5.04
CA ASP A 202 -2.12 13.26 -5.58
C ASP A 202 -2.33 13.34 -7.11
N GLY A 203 -2.21 12.21 -7.81
CA GLY A 203 -2.36 12.06 -9.25
C GLY A 203 -1.02 11.99 -10.01
N GLU A 204 0.10 12.16 -9.32
CA GLU A 204 1.44 12.24 -9.92
C GLU A 204 2.12 10.86 -9.95
N PHE A 205 3.06 10.67 -10.88
CA PHE A 205 3.82 9.42 -11.00
C PHE A 205 5.13 9.52 -10.23
N HIS A 206 5.15 8.97 -9.02
CA HIS A 206 6.34 8.92 -8.17
C HIS A 206 7.11 7.62 -8.38
N CYS A 207 8.44 7.64 -8.19
CA CYS A 207 9.26 6.44 -8.27
C CYS A 207 9.00 5.54 -7.05
N ALA A 208 8.32 4.41 -7.22
CA ALA A 208 8.04 3.46 -6.15
C ALA A 208 9.14 2.40 -5.97
N GLY A 209 10.01 2.20 -6.96
CA GLY A 209 11.09 1.23 -6.84
C GLY A 209 12.19 1.35 -7.90
N ILE A 210 13.41 1.02 -7.48
CA ILE A 210 14.58 0.90 -8.36
C ILE A 210 15.12 -0.52 -8.21
N ARG A 211 15.47 -1.18 -9.32
CA ARG A 211 16.14 -2.48 -9.32
C ARG A 211 17.31 -2.46 -10.28
N ASP A 212 18.52 -2.73 -9.78
CA ASP A 212 19.72 -2.80 -10.61
C ASP A 212 19.88 -4.15 -11.33
N ALA A 213 20.91 -4.26 -12.17
CA ALA A 213 21.24 -5.51 -12.86
C ALA A 213 21.72 -6.64 -11.93
N GLY A 214 22.22 -6.31 -10.73
CA GLY A 214 22.55 -7.26 -9.67
C GLY A 214 21.33 -7.79 -8.91
N ASN A 215 20.12 -7.31 -9.24
CA ASN A 215 18.88 -7.59 -8.54
C ASN A 215 18.88 -7.10 -7.07
N ASN A 216 19.73 -6.12 -6.73
CA ASN A 216 19.48 -5.28 -5.57
C ASN A 216 18.25 -4.41 -5.87
N GLN A 217 17.44 -4.15 -4.85
CA GLN A 217 16.20 -3.39 -5.00
C GLN A 217 16.09 -2.34 -3.91
N LEU A 218 15.68 -1.12 -4.29
CA LEU A 218 15.16 -0.08 -3.42
C LEU A 218 13.65 0.01 -3.63
N ASN A 219 12.91 0.16 -2.54
CA ASN A 219 11.48 0.46 -2.54
C ASN A 219 11.27 1.80 -1.83
N PHE A 220 10.41 2.63 -2.40
CA PHE A 220 10.13 3.98 -1.91
C PHE A 220 8.72 4.00 -1.32
N ILE A 221 8.60 4.56 -0.11
CA ILE A 221 7.38 4.60 0.68
C ILE A 221 6.99 6.06 0.83
N TYR A 222 5.85 6.44 0.27
CA TYR A 222 5.31 7.79 0.35
C TYR A 222 4.26 7.91 1.45
N THR A 223 3.96 9.13 1.87
CA THR A 223 2.85 9.44 2.76
C THR A 223 1.51 8.98 2.18
N SER A 224 0.48 8.84 3.03
CA SER A 224 -0.83 8.29 2.62
C SER A 224 -1.57 9.11 1.55
N ASN A 225 -1.16 10.36 1.33
CA ASN A 225 -1.67 11.25 0.28
C ASN A 225 -0.78 11.29 -0.98
N GLY A 226 0.37 10.61 -0.99
CA GLY A 226 1.35 10.60 -2.09
C GLY A 226 2.43 11.68 -2.00
N SER A 227 2.14 12.83 -1.37
CA SER A 227 2.89 14.07 -1.60
C SER A 227 4.30 14.15 -1.03
N MET A 228 4.75 13.20 -0.21
CA MET A 228 6.09 13.23 0.41
C MET A 228 6.68 11.82 0.51
N LEU A 229 7.98 11.69 0.20
CA LEU A 229 8.71 10.44 0.39
C LEU A 229 8.99 10.22 1.89
N HIS A 230 8.22 9.34 2.53
CA HIS A 230 8.37 9.01 3.94
C HIS A 230 9.60 8.13 4.22
N GLY A 231 9.96 7.23 3.31
CA GLY A 231 11.13 6.37 3.52
C GLY A 231 11.55 5.50 2.33
N VAL A 232 12.70 4.84 2.50
CA VAL A 232 13.28 3.89 1.53
C VAL A 232 13.61 2.59 2.25
N VAL A 233 13.34 1.45 1.61
CA VAL A 233 13.66 0.11 2.12
C VAL A 233 14.37 -0.70 1.04
N ASP A 234 15.53 -1.27 1.36
CA ASP A 234 16.29 -2.08 0.39
C ASP A 234 16.03 -3.60 0.51
N SER A 235 16.56 -4.36 -0.45
CA SER A 235 16.53 -5.84 -0.47
C SER A 235 17.30 -6.52 0.67
N ALA A 236 18.03 -5.77 1.50
CA ALA A 236 18.70 -6.27 2.70
C ALA A 236 17.92 -5.97 3.99
N GLY A 237 16.79 -5.26 3.90
CA GLY A 237 15.98 -4.83 5.04
C GLY A 237 16.55 -3.64 5.81
N ARG A 238 17.45 -2.87 5.20
CA ARG A 238 17.87 -1.57 5.71
C ARG A 238 16.79 -0.55 5.38
N THR A 239 16.55 0.38 6.29
CA THR A 239 15.54 1.43 6.12
C THR A 239 16.15 2.82 6.21
N ILE A 240 15.52 3.76 5.53
CA ILE A 240 15.69 5.21 5.68
C ILE A 240 14.30 5.79 5.94
N THR A 241 14.18 6.66 6.92
CA THR A 241 12.95 7.40 7.24
C THR A 241 13.26 8.89 7.21
N PHE A 242 12.50 9.66 6.44
CA PHE A 242 12.58 11.11 6.39
C PHE A 242 11.52 11.68 7.34
N ASN A 243 11.96 12.47 8.31
CA ASN A 243 11.09 13.16 9.25
C ASN A 243 11.00 14.63 8.86
N TYR A 244 9.78 15.09 8.61
CA TYR A 244 9.52 16.43 8.12
C TYR A 244 9.10 17.39 9.23
N ALA A 245 9.53 18.65 9.12
CA ALA A 245 9.10 19.79 9.91
C ALA A 245 8.87 20.96 8.96
N ASP A 246 7.69 21.58 9.02
CA ASP A 246 7.28 22.69 8.15
C ASP A 246 7.54 22.41 6.64
N ASP A 247 7.12 21.21 6.21
CA ASP A 247 7.30 20.61 4.87
C ASP A 247 8.75 20.35 4.41
N GLU A 248 9.76 20.78 5.16
CA GLU A 248 11.19 20.46 4.92
C GLU A 248 11.63 19.19 5.67
N ILE A 249 12.66 18.48 5.18
CA ILE A 249 13.26 17.36 5.92
C ILE A 249 14.03 17.95 7.11
N GLY A 250 13.57 17.71 8.34
CA GLY A 250 14.26 18.14 9.57
C GLY A 250 15.20 17.09 10.16
N SER A 251 14.96 15.81 9.89
CA SER A 251 15.93 14.75 10.22
C SER A 251 15.76 13.49 9.36
N ILE A 252 16.79 12.66 9.33
CA ILE A 252 16.76 11.32 8.73
C ILE A 252 17.12 10.30 9.79
N THR A 253 16.38 9.21 9.86
CA THR A 253 16.76 8.01 10.60
C THR A 253 17.10 6.90 9.62
N GLN A 254 18.21 6.18 9.82
CA GLN A 254 18.48 4.92 9.12
C GLN A 254 18.57 3.77 10.11
N THR A 255 18.09 2.59 9.68
CA THR A 255 18.32 1.32 10.38
C THR A 255 19.00 0.29 9.47
N TRP A 256 19.90 -0.52 10.04
CA TRP A 256 20.58 -1.61 9.33
C TRP A 256 21.13 -2.66 10.30
N THR A 257 21.60 -3.80 9.79
CA THR A 257 22.21 -4.86 10.61
C THR A 257 23.71 -4.91 10.39
N ALA A 258 24.50 -4.54 11.40
CA ALA A 258 25.96 -4.66 11.40
C ALA A 258 26.39 -5.78 12.35
N ASN A 259 27.18 -6.76 11.86
CA ASN A 259 27.66 -7.88 12.67
C ASN A 259 26.54 -8.58 13.49
N ALA A 260 25.43 -8.91 12.82
CA ALA A 260 24.20 -9.47 13.40
C ALA A 260 23.51 -8.62 14.50
N THR A 261 23.94 -7.37 14.70
CA THR A 261 23.34 -6.42 15.64
C THR A 261 22.56 -5.36 14.86
N GLY A 262 21.32 -5.08 15.28
CA GLY A 262 20.53 -3.97 14.75
C GLY A 262 21.13 -2.63 15.16
N VAL A 263 21.36 -1.75 14.20
CA VAL A 263 21.90 -0.40 14.39
C VAL A 263 20.88 0.62 13.87
N GLN A 264 20.71 1.69 14.63
CA GLN A 264 19.91 2.86 14.27
C GLN A 264 20.79 4.10 14.43
N LYS A 265 20.75 5.02 13.47
CA LYS A 265 21.36 6.36 13.58
C LYS A 265 20.43 7.40 13.00
N THR A 266 20.37 8.56 13.64
CA THR A 266 19.62 9.73 13.19
C THR A 266 20.58 10.88 12.91
N TRP A 267 20.31 11.65 11.86
CA TRP A 267 21.02 12.85 11.46
C TRP A 267 20.05 14.02 11.43
N ILE A 268 20.48 15.18 11.91
CA ILE A 268 19.70 16.41 11.85
C ILE A 268 20.01 17.13 10.54
N VAL A 269 18.98 17.68 9.91
CA VAL A 269 19.07 18.47 8.69
C VAL A 269 18.78 19.93 9.05
N GLY A 270 19.64 20.85 8.60
CA GLY A 270 19.50 22.29 8.85
C GLY A 270 20.14 22.81 10.14
N ASP A 271 20.01 24.12 10.34
CA ASP A 271 20.65 24.84 11.45
C ASP A 271 19.89 24.65 12.77
N GLN A 272 20.61 24.23 13.81
CA GLN A 272 20.04 24.02 15.15
C GLN A 272 19.54 25.31 15.84
N SER A 273 19.79 26.50 15.28
CA SER A 273 19.46 27.80 15.90
C SER A 273 17.96 28.06 16.08
N ALA A 274 17.08 27.34 15.35
CA ALA A 274 15.64 27.32 15.57
C ALA A 274 15.14 26.06 16.31
N ALA A 275 16.00 25.05 16.50
CA ALA A 275 15.67 23.84 17.23
C ALA A 275 15.67 24.14 18.74
N ALA A 276 14.52 24.55 19.26
CA ALA A 276 14.25 24.67 20.68
C ALA A 276 14.60 23.35 21.39
N SER A 277 15.78 23.32 22.04
CA SER A 277 16.35 22.25 22.86
C SER A 277 15.69 20.87 22.73
N LEU A 278 15.93 20.18 21.62
CA LEU A 278 15.68 18.73 21.57
C LEU A 278 16.63 18.07 22.60
N PRO A 279 16.11 17.35 23.62
CA PRO A 279 16.97 16.86 24.70
C PRO A 279 18.02 15.88 24.17
N LEU A 280 19.29 16.21 24.38
CA LEU A 280 20.45 15.49 23.88
C LEU A 280 20.71 14.19 24.70
N ASN A 281 19.70 13.33 24.85
CA ASN A 281 19.71 12.10 25.64
C ASN A 281 19.05 10.92 24.90
N TYR A 282 19.38 10.74 23.62
CA TYR A 282 18.93 9.59 22.81
C TYR A 282 19.96 8.45 22.76
N SER A 283 20.55 8.11 23.91
CA SER A 283 21.35 6.91 24.08
C SER A 283 21.08 6.24 25.43
N ARG A 284 20.30 5.16 25.39
CA ARG A 284 20.01 4.20 26.48
C ARG A 284 19.17 4.71 27.67
N ALA A 285 17.84 4.77 27.49
CA ALA A 285 16.87 4.56 28.59
C ALA A 285 15.53 4.01 28.04
N PRO A 286 14.87 3.07 28.74
CA PRO A 286 13.51 2.66 28.41
C PRO A 286 12.49 3.71 28.90
N GLY A 287 11.51 4.05 28.07
CA GLY A 287 10.37 4.89 28.47
C GLY A 287 10.43 6.34 28.00
N PHE A 288 10.38 6.57 26.68
CA PHE A 288 9.69 7.73 26.11
C PHE A 288 8.92 7.28 24.88
N THR A 289 7.60 7.12 25.05
CA THR A 289 6.67 6.77 23.98
C THR A 289 6.52 7.96 23.03
N SER A 290 6.79 7.73 21.74
CA SER A 290 6.27 8.55 20.66
C SER A 290 4.74 8.43 20.68
N PHE A 291 4.07 9.32 21.43
CA PHE A 291 2.62 9.33 21.53
C PHE A 291 2.00 9.65 20.16
N LYS A 292 1.70 8.58 19.39
CA LYS A 292 0.89 8.63 18.17
C LYS A 292 -0.35 9.45 18.48
N ARG A 293 -0.55 10.57 17.78
CA ARG A 293 -1.60 11.55 18.09
C ARG A 293 -2.97 10.87 18.07
N VAL A 294 -3.49 10.59 19.26
CA VAL A 294 -4.80 9.96 19.46
C VAL A 294 -5.88 10.91 18.92
N PRO A 295 -6.86 10.41 18.12
CA PRO A 295 -8.00 11.19 17.68
C PRO A 295 -8.75 11.83 18.85
N ALA A 296 -9.21 13.07 18.70
CA ALA A 296 -9.92 13.77 19.77
C ALA A 296 -11.27 13.12 20.17
N ASN A 297 -11.80 12.24 19.31
CA ASN A 297 -13.00 11.41 19.54
C ASN A 297 -12.69 9.99 20.04
N ALA A 298 -11.45 9.71 20.44
CA ALA A 298 -11.06 8.46 21.08
C ALA A 298 -11.65 8.35 22.48
N VAL A 299 -12.27 7.21 22.77
CA VAL A 299 -12.86 6.88 24.07
C VAL A 299 -11.82 6.37 25.06
N VAL A 300 -10.73 5.77 24.59
CA VAL A 300 -9.83 4.94 25.43
C VAL A 300 -8.39 5.47 25.57
N GLN A 301 -7.78 6.09 24.56
CA GLN A 301 -6.42 6.68 24.54
C GLN A 301 -5.22 5.73 24.81
N GLU A 302 -5.28 4.85 25.80
CA GLU A 302 -4.22 3.93 26.21
C GLU A 302 -4.52 2.46 25.84
N TYR A 303 -3.51 1.59 25.84
CA TYR A 303 -3.73 0.15 25.63
C TYR A 303 -4.20 -0.52 26.92
N THR A 304 -5.45 -1.01 26.96
CA THR A 304 -6.00 -1.59 28.18
C THR A 304 -5.70 -3.08 28.32
N ALA A 305 -5.83 -3.62 29.53
CA ALA A 305 -5.64 -5.05 29.80
C ALA A 305 -6.67 -5.91 29.04
N GLU A 306 -7.88 -5.40 28.82
CA GLU A 306 -8.94 -6.04 28.06
C GLU A 306 -8.61 -6.10 26.57
N MET A 307 -8.01 -5.04 26.01
CA MET A 307 -7.48 -5.05 24.63
C MET A 307 -6.36 -6.09 24.48
N ALA A 308 -5.43 -6.13 25.43
CA ALA A 308 -4.35 -7.12 25.45
C ALA A 308 -4.86 -8.57 25.58
N ALA A 309 -5.90 -8.80 26.39
CA ALA A 309 -6.55 -10.10 26.49
C ALA A 309 -7.27 -10.48 25.19
N SER A 310 -7.95 -9.52 24.55
CA SER A 310 -8.64 -9.71 23.27
C SER A 310 -7.64 -10.06 22.15
N ASP A 311 -6.55 -9.31 22.02
CA ASP A 311 -5.48 -9.59 21.06
C ASP A 311 -4.84 -10.96 21.29
N LYS A 312 -4.60 -11.35 22.54
CA LYS A 312 -4.08 -12.68 22.85
C LYS A 312 -5.03 -13.79 22.39
N VAL A 313 -6.35 -13.64 22.59
CA VAL A 313 -7.34 -14.60 22.10
C VAL A 313 -7.37 -14.65 20.57
N LEU A 314 -7.35 -13.49 19.89
CA LEU A 314 -7.34 -13.42 18.43
C LEU A 314 -6.06 -14.04 17.84
N ALA A 315 -4.91 -13.78 18.46
CA ALA A 315 -3.64 -14.40 18.08
C ALA A 315 -3.65 -15.93 18.24
N GLN A 316 -4.28 -16.45 19.29
CA GLN A 316 -4.43 -17.90 19.50
C GLN A 316 -5.43 -18.54 18.52
N VAL A 317 -6.53 -17.86 18.19
CA VAL A 317 -7.54 -18.36 17.25
C VAL A 317 -7.00 -18.40 15.82
N PHE A 318 -6.36 -17.31 15.37
CA PHE A 318 -5.99 -17.11 13.97
C PHE A 318 -4.51 -17.34 13.66
N GLY A 319 -3.64 -17.40 14.66
CA GLY A 319 -2.19 -17.51 14.49
C GLY A 319 -1.55 -18.76 15.09
N GLY A 320 -0.25 -18.90 14.87
CA GLY A 320 0.60 -19.89 15.53
C GLY A 320 1.03 -19.46 16.94
N PRO A 321 1.82 -20.29 17.66
CA PRO A 321 2.17 -20.06 19.06
C PRO A 321 2.89 -18.74 19.37
N ASN A 322 3.54 -18.14 18.37
CA ASN A 322 4.29 -16.88 18.50
C ASN A 322 3.53 -15.67 17.94
N ALA A 323 2.35 -15.87 17.35
CA ALA A 323 1.63 -14.82 16.67
C ALA A 323 1.17 -13.73 17.65
N VAL A 324 1.04 -12.51 17.13
CA VAL A 324 0.59 -11.33 17.87
C VAL A 324 -0.51 -10.68 17.05
N ALA A 325 -1.72 -10.55 17.61
CA ALA A 325 -2.72 -9.65 17.07
C ALA A 325 -2.49 -8.25 17.64
N ALA A 326 -2.84 -7.22 16.87
CA ALA A 326 -2.87 -5.85 17.34
C ALA A 326 -3.90 -5.02 16.55
N GLY A 327 -4.49 -4.03 17.22
CA GLY A 327 -5.07 -2.87 16.55
C GLY A 327 -3.99 -1.84 16.18
N ASN A 328 -4.22 -1.02 15.14
CA ASN A 328 -3.26 0.04 14.80
C ASN A 328 -2.98 0.96 15.99
N GLY A 329 -1.72 1.35 16.15
CA GLY A 329 -1.24 2.04 17.34
C GLY A 329 -0.52 1.12 18.32
N PHE A 330 -0.83 -0.17 18.31
CA PHE A 330 -0.28 -1.20 19.21
C PHE A 330 0.47 -2.31 18.44
N GLU A 331 0.92 -2.00 17.22
CA GLU A 331 1.76 -2.89 16.43
C GLU A 331 3.04 -3.29 17.21
N PRO A 332 3.67 -4.44 16.88
CA PRO A 332 5.03 -4.77 17.29
C PRO A 332 5.96 -3.55 17.36
N ALA A 333 6.78 -3.45 18.40
CA ALA A 333 7.59 -2.24 18.66
C ALA A 333 8.50 -1.83 17.49
N GLY A 334 8.98 -2.79 16.67
CA GLY A 334 9.75 -2.53 15.45
C GLY A 334 8.95 -2.02 14.24
N LEU A 335 7.63 -1.83 14.39
CA LEU A 335 6.69 -1.40 13.35
C LEU A 335 5.82 -0.21 13.78
N ALA A 336 5.95 0.24 15.03
CA ALA A 336 5.11 1.30 15.58
C ALA A 336 5.17 2.59 14.72
N ASP A 337 6.35 2.98 14.23
CA ASP A 337 6.51 4.25 13.52
C ASP A 337 5.95 4.26 12.08
N SER A 338 5.58 3.09 11.52
CA SER A 338 5.28 2.93 10.09
C SER A 338 3.80 3.03 9.68
N TYR A 339 2.86 3.19 10.64
CA TYR A 339 1.42 3.04 10.37
C TYR A 339 0.52 4.17 10.92
N PRO A 340 -0.58 4.50 10.21
CA PRO A 340 -1.46 5.61 10.58
C PRO A 340 -2.18 5.41 11.92
N ARG A 341 -2.47 6.57 12.52
CA ARG A 341 -2.76 6.83 13.94
C ARG A 341 -3.90 5.97 14.50
N TYR A 342 -3.65 5.39 15.69
CA TYR A 342 -4.58 4.88 16.70
C TYR A 342 -5.94 4.34 16.20
N ARG A 343 -6.12 3.04 16.35
CA ARG A 343 -7.40 2.34 16.33
C ARG A 343 -7.69 1.77 17.72
N GLY A 344 -7.75 2.61 18.75
CA GLY A 344 -8.54 2.25 19.94
C GLY A 344 -10.00 2.66 19.73
N ASP A 345 -10.83 2.49 20.76
CA ASP A 345 -12.26 2.85 20.69
C ASP A 345 -12.45 4.33 20.34
N ILE A 346 -13.41 4.61 19.44
CA ILE A 346 -13.80 5.96 19.00
C ILE A 346 -15.32 6.13 19.03
N ILE A 347 -15.80 7.34 19.27
CA ILE A 347 -17.16 7.75 18.89
C ILE A 347 -17.10 8.28 17.45
N GLY A 348 -17.79 7.61 16.52
CA GLY A 348 -17.91 8.14 15.15
C GLY A 348 -18.95 9.26 15.06
N ASP A 349 -19.01 9.92 13.91
CA ASP A 349 -19.83 11.12 13.68
C ASP A 349 -21.35 10.92 13.89
N ASP A 350 -21.82 9.67 13.94
CA ASP A 350 -23.20 9.27 14.26
C ASP A 350 -23.45 9.01 15.76
N GLY A 351 -22.49 9.35 16.63
CA GLY A 351 -22.56 9.15 18.08
C GLY A 351 -22.35 7.71 18.55
N LYS A 352 -22.07 6.75 17.65
CA LYS A 352 -21.89 5.34 18.02
C LYS A 352 -20.45 5.01 18.36
N LEU A 353 -20.29 4.28 19.47
CA LEU A 353 -19.04 3.60 19.83
C LEU A 353 -18.67 2.60 18.73
N ARG A 354 -17.50 2.82 18.12
CA ARG A 354 -16.80 1.86 17.28
C ARG A 354 -15.56 1.45 18.06
N ARG A 355 -15.50 0.19 18.47
CA ARG A 355 -14.32 -0.34 19.16
C ARG A 355 -13.16 -0.46 18.19
N GLY A 356 -12.43 0.61 17.91
CA GLY A 356 -11.49 0.68 16.78
C GLY A 356 -10.49 -0.47 16.73
N HIS A 357 -10.12 -0.99 17.89
CA HIS A 357 -9.20 -2.12 18.08
C HIS A 357 -9.68 -3.38 17.34
N LEU A 358 -11.01 -3.53 17.21
CA LEU A 358 -11.69 -4.69 16.64
C LEU A 358 -12.65 -4.32 15.47
N SER A 359 -13.11 -3.07 15.38
CA SER A 359 -14.11 -2.58 14.40
C SER A 359 -13.55 -2.33 12.99
N TYR A 360 -12.28 -2.64 12.78
CA TYR A 360 -11.58 -2.61 11.50
C TYR A 360 -10.98 -4.00 11.23
N ALA A 361 -10.09 -4.10 10.25
CA ALA A 361 -9.23 -5.27 10.16
C ALA A 361 -8.44 -5.45 11.46
N VAL A 362 -8.54 -6.62 12.08
CA VAL A 362 -7.54 -7.10 13.05
C VAL A 362 -6.25 -7.33 12.27
N HIS A 363 -5.13 -6.81 12.75
CA HIS A 363 -3.83 -7.10 12.16
C HIS A 363 -3.21 -8.28 12.92
N LEU A 364 -2.83 -9.33 12.21
CA LEU A 364 -2.15 -10.50 12.77
C LEU A 364 -0.72 -10.57 12.25
N TYR A 365 0.23 -10.66 13.16
CA TYR A 365 1.67 -10.73 12.92
C TYR A 365 2.20 -12.10 13.34
N GLY A 366 3.22 -12.63 12.65
CA GLY A 366 3.76 -13.95 12.99
C GLY A 366 4.66 -13.98 14.24
N ASN A 367 5.13 -12.80 14.68
CA ASN A 367 5.87 -12.63 15.93
C ASN A 367 5.76 -11.19 16.48
N SER A 368 6.31 -10.95 17.67
CA SER A 368 6.37 -9.65 18.35
C SER A 368 7.34 -8.62 17.72
N SER A 369 7.95 -8.93 16.58
CA SER A 369 8.64 -7.95 15.71
C SER A 369 7.90 -7.69 14.39
N GLY A 370 6.82 -8.43 14.09
CA GLY A 370 6.05 -8.38 12.85
C GLY A 370 6.82 -8.68 11.57
N THR A 371 7.94 -9.39 11.71
CA THR A 371 8.81 -9.84 10.61
C THR A 371 8.86 -11.37 10.49
N GLY A 372 8.41 -12.09 11.51
CA GLY A 372 8.41 -13.54 11.53
C GLY A 372 7.24 -14.15 10.75
N ASP A 373 7.48 -15.33 10.17
CA ASP A 373 6.43 -16.19 9.64
C ASP A 373 5.65 -16.86 10.76
N SER A 374 4.35 -17.05 10.51
CA SER A 374 3.50 -17.93 11.29
C SER A 374 2.51 -18.63 10.36
N PRO A 375 2.15 -19.90 10.64
CA PRO A 375 0.91 -20.47 10.13
C PRO A 375 -0.28 -19.56 10.42
N LEU A 376 -1.22 -19.52 9.49
CA LEU A 376 -2.47 -18.77 9.59
C LEU A 376 -3.62 -19.77 9.68
N TYR A 377 -4.50 -19.58 10.66
CA TYR A 377 -5.59 -20.48 11.02
C TYR A 377 -6.94 -19.78 10.95
N ILE A 378 -8.00 -20.57 10.84
CA ILE A 378 -9.39 -20.15 11.09
C ILE A 378 -10.11 -21.21 11.93
N PRO A 379 -11.22 -20.85 12.61
CA PRO A 379 -12.10 -21.82 13.26
C PRO A 379 -12.71 -22.83 12.27
N ASN A 380 -12.91 -24.07 12.74
CA ASN A 380 -13.75 -25.05 12.04
C ASN A 380 -15.22 -24.60 11.96
N GLY A 381 -16.00 -25.21 11.05
CA GLY A 381 -17.46 -25.05 10.98
C GLY A 381 -17.99 -24.09 9.90
N PHE A 382 -17.14 -23.63 8.98
CA PHE A 382 -17.63 -22.96 7.76
C PHE A 382 -18.32 -23.97 6.83
N THR A 383 -19.28 -23.50 6.04
CA THR A 383 -19.99 -24.33 5.03
C THR A 383 -19.71 -23.91 3.59
N MET A 384 -19.14 -22.72 3.37
CA MET A 384 -18.68 -22.25 2.07
C MET A 384 -17.38 -21.46 2.24
N HIS A 385 -16.51 -21.45 1.23
CA HIS A 385 -15.29 -20.67 1.23
C HIS A 385 -14.81 -20.32 -0.18
N SER A 386 -13.91 -19.35 -0.29
CA SER A 386 -13.17 -19.07 -1.53
C SER A 386 -12.24 -20.23 -1.88
N THR A 387 -12.17 -20.59 -3.17
CA THR A 387 -11.28 -21.66 -3.66
C THR A 387 -9.81 -21.23 -3.79
N GLN A 388 -9.55 -19.93 -3.86
CA GLN A 388 -8.22 -19.31 -3.93
C GLN A 388 -8.29 -17.85 -3.44
N PRO A 389 -7.17 -17.19 -3.11
CA PRO A 389 -7.14 -15.77 -2.77
C PRO A 389 -7.53 -14.87 -3.95
N SER A 390 -8.11 -13.70 -3.66
CA SER A 390 -8.43 -12.69 -4.68
C SER A 390 -7.16 -12.09 -5.30
N PRO A 391 -7.17 -11.69 -6.59
CA PRO A 391 -5.96 -11.28 -7.30
C PRO A 391 -5.40 -9.90 -6.89
N THR A 392 -6.17 -9.07 -6.18
CA THR A 392 -5.72 -7.73 -5.74
C THR A 392 -5.27 -7.72 -4.28
N ASP A 393 -6.13 -8.19 -3.38
CA ASP A 393 -5.96 -8.03 -1.93
C ASP A 393 -5.48 -9.34 -1.26
N ALA A 394 -5.27 -10.41 -2.04
CA ALA A 394 -5.08 -11.79 -1.58
C ALA A 394 -6.13 -12.22 -0.55
N ALA A 395 -7.38 -11.83 -0.78
CA ALA A 395 -8.49 -12.06 0.14
C ALA A 395 -9.10 -13.45 -0.06
N VAL A 396 -9.25 -14.19 1.03
CA VAL A 396 -9.97 -15.47 1.11
C VAL A 396 -11.16 -15.28 2.04
N THR A 397 -12.33 -15.81 1.68
CA THR A 397 -13.54 -15.70 2.51
C THR A 397 -14.05 -17.06 2.96
N PHE A 398 -14.66 -17.11 4.14
CA PHE A 398 -15.22 -18.31 4.76
C PHE A 398 -16.57 -17.95 5.39
N TYR A 399 -17.64 -18.62 4.98
CA TYR A 399 -18.98 -18.40 5.50
C TYR A 399 -19.35 -19.45 6.56
N TYR A 400 -19.80 -18.95 7.71
CA TYR A 400 -20.21 -19.71 8.87
C TYR A 400 -21.70 -19.47 9.14
N PRO A 401 -22.55 -20.51 9.09
CA PRO A 401 -23.92 -20.43 9.59
C PRO A 401 -23.96 -20.03 11.08
N LYS A 402 -22.93 -20.40 11.83
CA LYS A 402 -22.66 -19.94 13.19
C LYS A 402 -21.16 -19.84 13.46
N LEU A 403 -20.70 -18.69 13.96
CA LEU A 403 -19.34 -18.47 14.42
C LEU A 403 -19.39 -17.86 15.83
N GLY A 404 -18.89 -18.61 16.82
CA GLY A 404 -18.97 -18.22 18.22
C GLY A 404 -20.41 -17.97 18.68
N ASN A 405 -20.69 -16.74 19.13
CA ASN A 405 -22.04 -16.33 19.55
C ASN A 405 -22.96 -15.88 18.39
N LEU A 406 -22.43 -15.62 17.20
CA LEU A 406 -23.18 -15.03 16.09
C LEU A 406 -23.54 -16.07 15.03
N THR A 407 -24.61 -15.79 14.29
CA THR A 407 -25.08 -16.58 13.14
C THR A 407 -24.91 -15.79 11.85
N ASP A 408 -24.77 -16.50 10.73
CA ASP A 408 -24.70 -15.91 9.39
C ASP A 408 -23.52 -14.91 9.25
N VAL A 409 -22.29 -15.42 9.40
CA VAL A 409 -21.05 -14.63 9.41
C VAL A 409 -20.13 -15.03 8.26
N THR A 410 -19.69 -14.08 7.44
CA THR A 410 -18.53 -14.25 6.56
C THR A 410 -17.28 -13.67 7.20
N LEU A 411 -16.27 -14.52 7.40
CA LEU A 411 -14.90 -14.13 7.72
C LEU A 411 -14.15 -13.83 6.43
N ALA A 412 -13.43 -12.71 6.36
CA ALA A 412 -12.52 -12.37 5.26
C ALA A 412 -11.09 -12.24 5.82
N VAL A 413 -10.14 -12.93 5.18
CA VAL A 413 -8.72 -12.95 5.57
C VAL A 413 -7.87 -12.52 4.38
N PHE A 414 -6.99 -11.54 4.58
CA PHE A 414 -6.18 -10.94 3.51
C PHE A 414 -4.69 -11.22 3.73
N HIS A 415 -3.91 -11.10 2.66
CA HIS A 415 -2.46 -11.32 2.67
C HIS A 415 -2.12 -12.72 3.21
N VAL A 416 -2.78 -13.74 2.64
CA VAL A 416 -2.50 -15.15 2.93
C VAL A 416 -1.40 -15.66 2.00
N ALA A 417 -0.25 -16.03 2.55
CA ALA A 417 0.81 -16.73 1.84
C ALA A 417 0.52 -18.24 1.80
N ASP A 418 1.03 -18.93 0.79
CA ASP A 418 0.98 -20.39 0.66
C ASP A 418 -0.41 -21.00 0.92
N PHE A 419 -1.43 -20.44 0.27
CA PHE A 419 -2.83 -20.77 0.54
C PHE A 419 -3.11 -22.27 0.34
N GLU A 420 -3.43 -22.94 1.45
CA GLU A 420 -3.84 -24.35 1.52
C GLU A 420 -4.97 -24.47 2.55
N ILE A 421 -5.92 -25.39 2.38
CA ILE A 421 -6.93 -25.68 3.42
C ILE A 421 -6.61 -27.06 4.01
N ARG A 422 -6.10 -27.08 5.24
CA ARG A 422 -5.76 -28.32 5.97
C ARG A 422 -6.30 -28.27 7.41
N SER A 423 -7.07 -29.28 7.80
CA SER A 423 -7.48 -29.47 9.20
C SER A 423 -6.26 -29.80 10.07
N GLU A 424 -6.06 -29.04 11.14
CA GLU A 424 -5.00 -29.23 12.13
C GLU A 424 -5.63 -29.20 13.54
N GLY A 425 -6.16 -30.35 13.97
CA GLY A 425 -6.87 -30.48 15.24
C GLY A 425 -8.25 -29.80 15.21
N ASP A 426 -8.47 -28.88 16.15
CA ASP A 426 -9.69 -28.09 16.32
C ASP A 426 -9.74 -26.83 15.43
N ARG A 427 -8.66 -26.55 14.69
CA ARG A 427 -8.55 -25.42 13.75
C ARG A 427 -8.30 -25.90 12.32
N VAL A 428 -8.49 -24.99 11.36
CA VAL A 428 -8.14 -25.20 9.95
C VAL A 428 -7.01 -24.25 9.60
N ARG A 429 -5.87 -24.78 9.18
CA ARG A 429 -4.79 -23.97 8.60
C ARG A 429 -5.23 -23.53 7.20
N ILE A 430 -5.06 -22.25 6.91
CA ILE A 430 -5.38 -21.63 5.62
C ILE A 430 -4.13 -21.17 4.85
N GLY A 431 -2.94 -21.35 5.42
CA GLY A 431 -1.66 -20.98 4.81
C GLY A 431 -0.68 -20.42 5.84
N ASN A 432 0.02 -19.35 5.46
CA ASN A 432 0.95 -18.58 6.28
C ASN A 432 0.62 -17.08 6.23
N ILE A 433 1.13 -16.32 7.19
CA ILE A 433 1.05 -14.86 7.23
C ILE A 433 1.99 -14.25 6.17
N GLY A 434 1.59 -13.16 5.51
CA GLY A 434 2.47 -12.35 4.64
C GLY A 434 2.34 -12.62 3.13
N GLY A 435 1.15 -12.97 2.66
CA GLY A 435 0.84 -13.11 1.24
C GLY A 435 0.86 -11.79 0.46
N MET A 436 0.56 -11.88 -0.85
CA MET A 436 0.53 -10.71 -1.74
C MET A 436 -0.40 -9.60 -1.21
N GLY A 437 0.00 -8.35 -1.42
CA GLY A 437 -0.67 -7.17 -0.85
C GLY A 437 -0.11 -6.71 0.51
N GLY A 438 0.75 -7.51 1.18
CA GLY A 438 1.57 -7.01 2.28
C GLY A 438 2.48 -5.86 1.81
N SER A 439 2.61 -4.80 2.63
CA SER A 439 3.26 -3.53 2.23
C SER A 439 4.72 -3.68 1.78
N THR A 440 5.45 -4.68 2.28
CA THR A 440 6.78 -5.08 1.79
C THR A 440 7.01 -6.59 2.02
N PRO A 441 7.96 -7.25 1.34
CA PRO A 441 8.29 -8.67 1.58
C PRO A 441 8.83 -8.99 2.99
N LEU A 442 9.24 -7.96 3.73
CA LEU A 442 9.76 -8.04 5.10
C LEU A 442 8.68 -7.82 6.16
N TYR A 443 7.55 -7.23 5.76
CA TYR A 443 6.42 -6.91 6.62
C TYR A 443 5.33 -7.97 6.45
N ARG A 444 5.41 -9.01 7.27
CA ARG A 444 4.50 -10.17 7.19
C ARG A 444 3.40 -10.03 8.21
N HIS A 445 2.22 -9.70 7.70
CA HIS A 445 0.99 -9.58 8.46
C HIS A 445 -0.19 -10.07 7.61
N SER A 446 -1.31 -10.36 8.27
CA SER A 446 -2.60 -10.63 7.63
C SER A 446 -3.67 -9.72 8.25
N HIS A 447 -4.64 -9.31 7.43
CA HIS A 447 -5.83 -8.61 7.92
C HIS A 447 -6.97 -9.60 8.09
N ILE A 448 -7.79 -9.43 9.12
CA ILE A 448 -8.96 -10.27 9.38
C ILE A 448 -10.18 -9.37 9.63
N GLU A 449 -11.23 -9.57 8.85
CA GLU A 449 -12.49 -8.83 8.93
C GLU A 449 -13.69 -9.79 9.04
N PHE A 450 -14.77 -9.35 9.69
CA PHE A 450 -15.98 -10.13 9.91
C PHE A 450 -17.18 -9.38 9.31
N TYR A 451 -18.07 -10.08 8.62
CA TYR A 451 -19.22 -9.52 7.92
C TYR A 451 -20.49 -10.29 8.24
N GLN A 452 -21.61 -9.57 8.40
CA GLN A 452 -22.95 -10.16 8.48
C GLN A 452 -23.43 -10.57 7.09
N GLY A 453 -24.00 -11.76 6.97
CA GLY A 453 -24.46 -12.32 5.71
C GLY A 453 -23.42 -13.22 5.05
N ASN A 454 -23.91 -14.23 4.31
CA ASN A 454 -23.13 -14.94 3.29
C ASN A 454 -22.81 -14.03 2.08
N THR A 455 -21.91 -13.06 2.27
CA THR A 455 -21.67 -11.96 1.31
C THR A 455 -20.48 -12.16 0.40
N GLY A 456 -19.65 -13.19 0.64
CA GLY A 456 -18.28 -13.20 0.12
C GLY A 456 -17.51 -11.99 0.64
N LEU A 457 -16.64 -11.39 -0.17
CA LEU A 457 -15.96 -10.13 0.17
C LEU A 457 -16.84 -8.94 -0.27
N PRO A 458 -17.38 -8.12 0.65
CA PRO A 458 -18.22 -7.00 0.24
C PRO A 458 -17.43 -5.93 -0.51
N ALA A 459 -18.13 -5.25 -1.43
CA ALA A 459 -17.64 -4.01 -2.04
C ALA A 459 -17.28 -2.98 -0.97
N ALA A 460 -16.25 -2.16 -1.23
CA ALA A 460 -15.63 -1.31 -0.20
C ALA A 460 -16.61 -0.35 0.51
N ASP A 461 -17.63 0.14 -0.20
CA ASP A 461 -18.71 1.00 0.31
C ASP A 461 -19.76 0.23 1.15
N ALA A 462 -19.89 -1.07 0.93
CA ALA A 462 -20.74 -1.96 1.72
C ALA A 462 -20.06 -2.45 3.01
N ARG A 463 -18.72 -2.60 3.02
CA ARG A 463 -17.96 -3.15 4.16
C ARG A 463 -18.31 -2.47 5.49
N THR A 464 -18.33 -1.14 5.55
CA THR A 464 -18.65 -0.38 6.78
C THR A 464 -20.05 -0.65 7.35
N ARG A 465 -21.03 -1.06 6.52
CA ARG A 465 -22.41 -1.36 6.95
C ARG A 465 -22.60 -2.81 7.38
N LEU A 466 -21.79 -3.71 6.83
CA LEU A 466 -21.89 -5.15 7.06
C LEU A 466 -20.90 -5.66 8.11
N ARG A 467 -19.87 -4.87 8.46
CA ARG A 467 -18.80 -5.32 9.37
C ARG A 467 -19.34 -5.59 10.79
N ILE A 468 -18.93 -6.72 11.32
CA ILE A 468 -19.20 -7.19 12.69
C ILE A 468 -18.00 -6.87 13.59
N ASP A 469 -18.25 -6.56 14.86
CA ASP A 469 -17.22 -6.48 15.91
C ASP A 469 -16.77 -7.90 16.33
N PRO A 470 -15.48 -8.29 16.14
CA PRO A 470 -14.89 -9.54 16.62
C PRO A 470 -15.21 -9.87 18.08
N ALA A 471 -15.32 -8.88 18.98
CA ALA A 471 -15.67 -9.14 20.37
C ALA A 471 -17.08 -9.75 20.51
N ALA A 472 -18.03 -9.37 19.65
CA ALA A 472 -19.37 -9.98 19.66
C ALA A 472 -19.33 -11.45 19.24
N VAL A 473 -18.41 -11.82 18.33
CA VAL A 473 -18.16 -13.22 17.93
C VAL A 473 -17.63 -14.03 19.12
N PHE A 474 -16.62 -13.52 19.83
CA PHE A 474 -15.82 -14.29 20.80
C PHE A 474 -16.11 -14.01 22.28
N ALA A 475 -17.12 -13.20 22.63
CA ALA A 475 -17.39 -12.74 24.00
C ALA A 475 -17.45 -13.82 25.10
N ARG A 476 -17.77 -15.08 24.78
CA ARG A 476 -17.78 -16.20 25.76
C ARG A 476 -16.38 -16.77 26.06
N ILE A 477 -15.44 -16.64 25.13
CA ILE A 477 -14.04 -17.11 25.28
C ILE A 477 -13.20 -16.06 26.02
N MET A 478 -13.64 -14.79 26.01
CA MET A 478 -12.93 -13.66 26.61
C MET A 478 -13.26 -13.40 28.09
N GLN A 479 -14.14 -14.21 28.71
CA GLN A 479 -14.32 -14.18 30.17
C GLN A 479 -13.42 -15.25 30.81
N PRO A 480 -12.59 -14.91 31.82
CA PRO A 480 -11.88 -15.94 32.58
C PRO A 480 -12.91 -16.82 33.30
N GLU A 481 -12.66 -18.14 33.32
CA GLU A 481 -13.39 -19.05 34.19
C GLU A 481 -13.12 -18.63 35.65
N GLY A 482 -14.19 -18.30 36.38
CA GLY A 482 -14.15 -17.76 37.75
C GLY A 482 -14.41 -18.82 38.82
#